data_AF-A0A6B9ZIC8-F1
#
_entry.id   AF-A0A6B9ZIC8-F1
#
_cell.length_a   1.000
_cell.length_b   1.000
_cell.length_c   1.000
_cell.angle_alpha   90.00
_cell.angle_beta   90.00
_cell.angle_gamma   90.00
#
_symmetry.space_group_name_H-M   'P 1'
#
loop_
_entity.id
_entity.type
_entity.pdbx_description
1 polymer ?
#
loop_
_entity_poly.entity_id
_entity_poly.type
_entity_poly.pdbx_seq_one_letter_code
_entity_poly.pdbx_strand_id
1 'polypeptide(L)'
;MKIKHHEIEISQENPFFNCQLGREPYARILTDIVKTYADGFVLGINNEWGTGKTTFVKMWQQYLKNEDFQTIYFNAWENDFDNNPLVALMSELKTLTNAKNEKALIQSLKKEPF
;
A
#
# COMPACT_ATOMS: atom_id res chain seq x y z
N MET A 1 23.03 23.73 -3.71
CA MET A 1 21.59 23.53 -3.95
C MET A 1 21.21 22.14 -3.46
N LYS A 2 20.55 22.00 -2.31
CA LYS A 2 20.09 20.69 -1.82
C LYS A 2 18.81 20.34 -2.58
N ILE A 3 18.97 19.74 -3.76
CA ILE A 3 17.86 19.15 -4.52
C ILE A 3 17.53 17.82 -3.84
N LYS A 4 16.88 17.87 -2.69
CA LYS A 4 16.24 16.69 -2.10
C LYS A 4 14.76 16.93 -2.14
N HIS A 5 14.05 16.09 -2.90
CA HIS A 5 12.60 16.02 -2.81
C HIS A 5 12.27 15.67 -1.37
N HIS A 6 11.63 16.59 -0.65
CA HIS A 6 11.13 16.30 0.68
C HIS A 6 9.86 15.47 0.50
N GLU A 7 9.80 14.28 1.11
CA GLU A 7 8.54 13.56 1.20
C GLU A 7 7.58 14.35 2.09
N ILE A 8 6.31 14.36 1.73
CA ILE A 8 5.28 14.99 2.56
C ILE A 8 5.12 14.15 3.83
N GLU A 9 5.17 14.81 4.99
CA GLU A 9 4.88 14.14 6.27
C GLU A 9 3.41 13.74 6.34
N ILE A 10 3.18 12.46 6.65
CA ILE A 10 1.86 11.85 6.81
C ILE A 10 1.73 11.47 8.27
N SER A 11 0.95 12.23 9.04
CA SER A 11 0.71 11.95 10.46
C SER A 11 -0.33 10.83 10.62
N GLN A 12 -0.27 10.12 11.75
CA GLN A 12 -1.26 9.09 12.07
C GLN A 12 -2.62 9.71 12.39
N GLU A 13 -2.65 10.84 13.10
CA GLU A 13 -3.90 11.50 13.52
C GLU A 13 -4.66 12.12 12.36
N ASN A 14 -3.94 12.74 11.41
CA ASN A 14 -4.54 13.35 10.22
C ASN A 14 -3.65 13.14 8.98
N PRO A 15 -3.82 12.00 8.28
CA PRO A 15 -2.99 11.64 7.13
C PRO A 15 -3.02 12.65 5.98
N PHE A 16 -4.11 13.42 5.88
CA PHE A 16 -4.33 14.40 4.82
C PHE A 16 -4.04 15.84 5.24
N PHE A 17 -3.53 16.08 6.45
CA PHE A 17 -3.25 17.44 6.96
C PHE A 17 -2.39 18.27 5.98
N ASN A 18 -1.35 17.67 5.42
CA ASN A 18 -0.45 18.31 4.47
C ASN A 18 -0.89 18.13 2.99
N CYS A 19 -2.11 17.65 2.72
CA CYS A 19 -2.61 17.40 1.37
C CYS A 19 -3.12 18.70 0.72
N GLN A 20 -2.27 19.34 -0.09
CA GLN A 20 -2.63 20.58 -0.80
C GLN A 20 -3.62 20.38 -1.96
N LEU A 21 -3.83 19.14 -2.40
CA LEU A 21 -4.68 18.80 -3.55
C LEU A 21 -6.11 18.42 -3.14
N GLY A 22 -6.45 18.51 -1.86
CA GLY A 22 -7.81 18.28 -1.36
C GLY A 22 -8.36 16.88 -1.68
N ARG A 23 -7.52 15.85 -1.61
CA ARG A 23 -7.87 14.49 -2.08
C ARG A 23 -8.50 13.57 -1.04
N GLU A 24 -8.64 14.04 0.19
CA GLU A 24 -9.29 13.27 1.27
C GLU A 24 -10.70 12.76 0.90
N PRO A 25 -11.58 13.54 0.22
CA PRO A 25 -12.89 13.04 -0.19
C PRO A 25 -12.82 11.81 -1.11
N TYR A 26 -11.82 11.75 -1.99
CA TYR A 26 -11.61 10.58 -2.85
C TYR A 26 -11.20 9.36 -2.04
N ALA A 27 -10.29 9.53 -1.07
CA ALA A 27 -9.89 8.44 -0.19
C ALA A 27 -11.08 7.86 0.59
N ARG A 28 -11.98 8.71 1.09
CA ARG A 28 -13.22 8.28 1.76
C ARG A 28 -14.11 7.44 0.85
N ILE A 29 -14.40 7.92 -0.36
CA ILE A 29 -15.20 7.19 -1.35
C ILE A 29 -14.57 5.84 -1.70
N LEU A 30 -13.25 5.81 -1.96
CA LEU A 30 -12.55 4.57 -2.26
C LEU A 30 -12.57 3.60 -1.08
N THR A 31 -12.45 4.08 0.16
CA THR A 31 -12.59 3.27 1.36
C THR A 31 -13.99 2.66 1.48
N ASP A 32 -15.05 3.39 1.13
CA ASP A 32 -16.41 2.83 1.13
C ASP A 32 -16.57 1.70 0.12
N ILE A 33 -15.93 1.80 -1.05
CA ILE A 33 -15.87 0.71 -2.03
C ILE A 33 -15.13 -0.49 -1.42
N VAL A 34 -13.98 -0.25 -0.77
CA VAL A 34 -13.20 -1.30 -0.09
C VAL A 34 -14.05 -2.02 0.98
N LYS A 35 -14.82 -1.29 1.78
CA LYS A 35 -15.72 -1.84 2.80
C LYS A 35 -16.87 -2.67 2.21
N THR A 36 -17.35 -2.29 1.03
CA THR A 36 -18.55 -2.91 0.42
C THR A 36 -18.26 -4.25 -0.23
N TYR A 37 -17.11 -4.40 -0.90
CA TYR A 37 -16.77 -5.60 -1.67
C TYR A 37 -15.93 -6.60 -0.85
N ALA A 38 -16.59 -7.32 0.07
CA ALA A 38 -15.95 -8.30 0.95
C ALA A 38 -15.32 -9.51 0.22
N ASP A 39 -15.79 -9.83 -0.99
CA ASP A 39 -15.24 -10.93 -1.81
C ASP A 39 -13.87 -10.59 -2.45
N GLY A 40 -13.39 -9.36 -2.26
CA GLY A 40 -12.14 -8.87 -2.82
C GLY A 40 -12.29 -8.38 -4.26
N PHE A 41 -11.47 -7.39 -4.62
CA PHE A 41 -11.44 -6.83 -5.97
C PHE A 41 -10.08 -6.20 -6.26
N VAL A 42 -9.85 -5.91 -7.53
CA VAL A 42 -8.66 -5.17 -7.99
C VAL A 42 -9.08 -3.76 -8.37
N LEU A 43 -8.41 -2.76 -7.79
CA LEU A 43 -8.63 -1.34 -8.09
C LEU A 43 -7.42 -0.75 -8.80
N GLY A 44 -7.65 -0.16 -9.98
CA GLY A 44 -6.64 0.64 -10.68
C GLY A 44 -6.84 2.14 -10.45
N ILE A 45 -5.79 2.83 -9.97
CA ILE A 45 -5.78 4.29 -9.83
C ILE A 45 -4.80 4.86 -10.86
N ASN A 46 -5.32 5.58 -11.85
CA ASN A 46 -4.52 6.17 -12.92
C ASN A 46 -4.56 7.71 -12.90
N ASN A 47 -3.43 8.33 -13.26
CA ASN A 47 -3.26 9.77 -13.41
C ASN A 47 -1.90 10.04 -14.10
N GLU A 48 -1.63 11.27 -14.53
CA GLU A 48 -0.36 11.65 -15.16
C GLU A 48 0.82 11.59 -14.18
N TRP A 49 2.05 11.43 -14.70
CA TRP A 49 3.27 11.44 -13.88
C TRP A 49 3.44 12.78 -13.13
N GLY A 50 3.96 12.74 -11.90
CA GLY A 50 4.19 13.96 -11.11
C GLY A 50 2.94 14.55 -10.43
N THR A 51 1.76 13.99 -10.64
CA THR A 51 0.50 14.47 -10.01
C THR A 51 0.32 14.05 -8.55
N GLY A 52 1.31 13.42 -7.91
CA GLY A 52 1.23 13.01 -6.51
C GLY A 52 0.41 11.73 -6.23
N LYS A 53 0.32 10.81 -7.20
CA LYS A 53 -0.34 9.50 -7.00
C LYS A 53 0.27 8.71 -5.85
N THR A 54 1.59 8.59 -5.83
CA THR A 54 2.33 7.89 -4.78
C THR A 54 2.03 8.47 -3.40
N THR A 55 2.07 9.80 -3.29
CA THR A 55 1.74 10.51 -2.05
C THR A 55 0.29 10.26 -1.62
N PHE A 56 -0.67 10.31 -2.56
CA PHE A 56 -2.07 9.99 -2.28
C PHE A 56 -2.25 8.57 -1.75
N VAL A 57 -1.62 7.56 -2.39
CA VAL A 57 -1.71 6.17 -1.96
C VAL A 57 -1.10 5.98 -0.56
N LYS A 58 0.03 6.63 -0.25
CA LYS A 58 0.63 6.58 1.10
C LYS A 58 -0.29 7.23 2.16
N MET A 59 -0.92 8.37 1.86
CA MET A 59 -1.89 9.01 2.77
C MET A 59 -3.12 8.14 2.97
N TRP A 60 -3.65 7.57 1.89
CA TRP A 60 -4.80 6.67 1.93
C TRP A 60 -4.48 5.37 2.68
N GLN A 61 -3.27 4.82 2.54
CA GLN A 61 -2.82 3.67 3.33
C GLN A 61 -2.89 3.96 4.82
N GLN A 62 -2.38 5.11 5.28
CA GLN A 62 -2.47 5.49 6.69
C GLN A 62 -3.93 5.70 7.12
N TYR A 63 -4.76 6.31 6.27
CA TYR A 63 -6.20 6.44 6.54
C TYR A 63 -6.88 5.07 6.72
N LEU A 64 -6.57 4.09 5.86
CA LEU A 64 -7.08 2.72 5.99
C LEU A 64 -6.60 2.05 7.30
N LYS A 65 -5.35 2.26 7.71
CA LYS A 65 -4.85 1.77 9.01
C LYS A 65 -5.65 2.35 10.19
N ASN A 66 -6.03 3.62 10.12
CA ASN A 66 -6.86 4.26 11.13
C ASN A 66 -8.30 3.70 11.16
N GLU A 67 -8.74 3.10 10.06
CA GLU A 67 -10.02 2.41 9.92
C GLU A 67 -9.89 0.89 10.18
N ASP A 68 -8.84 0.48 10.90
CA ASP A 68 -8.54 -0.91 11.30
C ASP A 68 -8.27 -1.90 10.15
N PHE A 69 -7.95 -1.41 8.94
CA PHE A 69 -7.53 -2.28 7.84
C PHE A 69 -6.07 -2.71 7.98
N GLN A 70 -5.80 -3.97 7.67
CA GLN A 70 -4.45 -4.45 7.42
C GLN A 70 -4.03 -4.06 6.00
N THR A 71 -2.93 -3.30 5.87
CA THR A 71 -2.47 -2.77 4.59
C THR A 71 -1.00 -3.08 4.36
N ILE A 72 -0.63 -3.39 3.12
CA ILE A 72 0.76 -3.44 2.63
C ILE A 72 0.94 -2.38 1.55
N TYR A 73 2.12 -1.78 1.52
CA TYR A 73 2.55 -0.94 0.42
C TYR A 73 3.74 -1.60 -0.26
N PHE A 74 3.65 -1.79 -1.56
CA PHE A 74 4.70 -2.40 -2.37
C PHE A 74 5.05 -1.46 -3.53
N ASN A 75 6.30 -1.00 -3.58
CA ASN A 75 6.81 -0.22 -4.71
C ASN A 75 7.55 -1.15 -5.68
N ALA A 76 6.95 -1.42 -6.84
CA ALA A 76 7.54 -2.32 -7.83
C ALA A 76 8.89 -1.83 -8.37
N TRP A 77 9.13 -0.51 -8.44
CA TRP A 77 10.39 0.05 -8.94
C TRP A 77 11.55 -0.07 -7.94
N GLU A 78 11.25 -0.09 -6.65
CA GLU A 78 12.29 -0.28 -5.62
C GLU A 78 12.67 -1.76 -5.47
N ASN A 79 11.80 -2.66 -5.92
CA ASN A 79 11.92 -4.11 -5.79
C ASN A 79 12.17 -4.80 -7.14
N ASP A 80 12.51 -4.06 -8.19
CA ASP A 80 12.76 -4.60 -9.53
C ASP A 80 14.13 -5.28 -9.68
N PHE A 81 15.01 -5.12 -8.68
CA PHE A 81 16.33 -5.73 -8.63
C PHE A 81 16.32 -7.23 -8.33
N ASP A 82 15.24 -7.75 -7.73
CA ASP A 82 15.09 -9.17 -7.45
C ASP A 82 14.56 -9.91 -8.68
N ASN A 83 15.25 -10.98 -9.08
CA ASN A 83 14.85 -11.84 -10.20
C ASN A 83 13.47 -12.50 -10.01
N ASN A 84 12.87 -12.40 -8.81
CA ASN A 84 11.58 -12.99 -8.49
C ASN A 84 10.66 -12.02 -7.74
N PRO A 85 9.73 -11.32 -8.44
CA PRO A 85 8.82 -10.35 -7.82
C PRO A 85 7.88 -10.98 -6.79
N LEU A 86 7.63 -12.29 -6.87
CA LEU A 86 6.81 -12.99 -5.88
C LEU A 86 7.50 -13.06 -4.52
N VAL A 87 8.84 -13.21 -4.49
CA VAL A 87 9.60 -13.28 -3.25
C VAL A 87 9.56 -11.92 -2.53
N ALA A 88 9.77 -10.83 -3.26
CA ALA A 88 9.69 -9.47 -2.72
C ALA A 88 8.28 -9.17 -2.16
N LEU A 89 7.24 -9.51 -2.93
CA LEU A 89 5.85 -9.33 -2.48
C LEU A 89 5.52 -10.18 -1.23
N MET A 90 5.99 -11.44 -1.19
CA MET A 90 5.76 -12.32 -0.04
C MET A 90 6.51 -11.87 1.21
N SER A 91 7.70 -11.27 1.07
CA SER A 91 8.43 -10.66 2.18
C SER A 91 7.60 -9.56 2.84
N GLU A 92 6.99 -8.69 2.04
CA GLU A 92 6.08 -7.66 2.53
C GLU A 92 4.81 -8.26 3.15
N LEU A 93 4.23 -9.31 2.54
CA LEU A 93 3.08 -10.03 3.10
C LEU A 93 3.35 -10.63 4.48
N LYS A 94 4.58 -11.08 4.73
CA LYS A 94 4.97 -11.65 6.02
C LYS A 94 4.75 -10.65 7.16
N THR A 95 4.90 -9.34 6.91
CA THR A 95 4.70 -8.29 7.93
C THR A 95 3.26 -8.24 8.47
N LEU A 96 2.28 -8.73 7.70
CA LEU A 96 0.87 -8.84 8.13
C LEU A 96 0.51 -10.20 8.71
N THR A 97 1.38 -11.21 8.60
CA THR A 97 1.07 -12.57 9.06
C THR A 97 1.32 -12.76 10.54
N ASN A 98 0.35 -13.39 11.22
CA ASN A 98 0.48 -13.90 12.58
C ASN A 98 1.06 -15.32 12.55
N ALA A 99 1.53 -15.84 13.69
CA ALA A 99 2.13 -17.19 13.80
C ALA A 99 1.25 -18.33 13.23
N LYS A 100 -0.08 -18.14 13.19
CA LYS A 100 -1.04 -19.08 12.59
C LYS A 100 -1.00 -19.09 11.06
N ASN A 101 -0.81 -17.93 10.43
CA ASN A 101 -0.84 -17.75 8.98
C ASN A 101 0.56 -17.85 8.34
N GLU A 102 1.62 -17.62 9.13
CA GLU A 102 3.02 -17.75 8.67
C GLU A 102 3.33 -19.17 8.19
N LYS A 103 2.84 -20.22 8.89
CA LYS A 103 3.02 -21.61 8.45
C LYS A 103 2.37 -21.89 7.10
N ALA A 104 1.18 -21.36 6.85
CA ALA A 104 0.48 -21.54 5.58
C ALA A 104 1.23 -20.83 4.44
N LEU A 105 1.72 -19.60 4.69
CA LEU A 105 2.52 -18.85 3.73
C LEU A 105 3.84 -19.56 3.38
N ILE A 106 4.58 -20.04 4.39
CA ILE A 106 5.84 -20.79 4.19
C ILE A 106 5.58 -22.12 3.46
N GLN A 107 4.42 -22.73 3.67
CA GLN A 107 4.08 -23.96 2.96
C GLN A 107 3.76 -23.70 1.48
N SER A 108 3.14 -22.57 1.14
CA SER A 108 2.96 -22.13 -0.25
C SER A 108 4.30 -21.82 -0.93
N LEU A 109 5.25 -21.19 -0.21
CA LEU A 109 6.61 -20.92 -0.71
C LEU A 109 7.36 -22.18 -1.16
N LYS A 110 7.14 -23.31 -0.47
CA LYS A 110 7.82 -24.58 -0.75
C LYS A 110 7.18 -25.40 -1.86
N LYS A 111 5.95 -25.06 -2.26
CA LYS A 111 5.17 -25.79 -3.28
C LYS A 111 5.38 -25.26 -4.69
N GLU A 112 5.76 -24.00 -4.84
CA GLU A 112 6.10 -23.41 -6.12
C GLU A 112 7.53 -23.83 -6.51
N PRO A 113 7.73 -24.50 -7.65
CA PRO A 113 9.06 -24.81 -8.14
C PRO A 113 9.66 -23.52 -8.71
N PHE A 114 10.51 -22.85 -7.93
CA PHE A 114 11.43 -21.84 -8.45
C PHE A 114 12.76 -22.49 -8.80
#